data_AF-A0A8S3DQK9-F1
#
_entry.id   AF-A0A8S3DQK9-F1
#
_cell.length_a   1.000
_cell.length_b   1.000
_cell.length_c   1.000
_cell.angle_alpha   90.00
_cell.angle_beta   90.00
_cell.angle_gamma   90.00
#
_symmetry.space_group_name_H-M   'P 1'
#
loop_
_entity.id
_entity.type
_entity.pdbx_description
1 polymer ?
#
loop_
_entity_poly.entity_id
_entity_poly.type
_entity_poly.pdbx_seq_one_letter_code
_entity_poly.pdbx_strand_id
1 'polypeptide(L)' 'DPIYWEILNMFIDKRHSSYSIHQIVQMGDSEGKSVGQWFGPNTIAQVLR' A
#
# COMPACT_ATOMS: atom_id res chain seq x y z
N ASP A 1 11.77 -3.49 -20.51
CA ASP A 1 10.87 -2.35 -20.72
C ASP A 1 11.03 -1.40 -19.53
N PRO A 2 11.38 -0.12 -19.72
CA PRO A 2 11.52 0.84 -18.64
C PRO A 2 10.23 1.01 -17.80
N ILE A 3 9.06 0.98 -18.45
CA ILE A 3 7.75 1.17 -17.80
C ILE A 3 7.47 0.01 -16.83
N TYR A 4 7.81 -1.21 -17.24
CA TYR A 4 7.67 -2.39 -16.38
C TYR A 4 8.41 -2.21 -15.04
N TRP A 5 9.66 -1.73 -15.09
CA TRP A 5 10.47 -1.56 -13.89
C TRP A 5 10.01 -0.38 -13.04
N GLU A 6 9.53 0.70 -13.65
CA GLU A 6 8.93 1.82 -12.93
C GLU A 6 7.70 1.38 -12.14
N ILE A 7 6.78 0.66 -12.78
CA ILE A 7 5.59 0.12 -12.12
C ILE A 7 5.99 -0.83 -10.99
N LEU A 8 6.86 -1.80 -11.26
CA LEU A 8 7.29 -2.77 -10.26
C LEU A 8 7.89 -2.08 -9.03
N ASN A 9 8.75 -1.07 -9.23
CA ASN A 9 9.40 -0.33 -8.15
C ASN A 9 8.43 0.37 -7.20
N MET A 10 7.22 0.73 -7.65
CA MET A 10 6.20 1.34 -6.78
C MET A 10 5.60 0.35 -5.77
N PHE A 11 5.63 -0.96 -6.05
CA PHE A 11 4.97 -2.00 -5.24
C PHE A 11 5.93 -2.91 -4.46
N ILE A 12 7.24 -2.72 -4.60
CA ILE A 12 8.24 -3.49 -3.83
C ILE A 12 7.98 -3.29 -2.32
N ASP A 13 8.19 -4.34 -1.52
CA ASP A 13 8.08 -4.31 -0.06
C ASP A 13 9.23 -3.54 0.63
N LYS A 14 9.42 -2.29 0.22
CA LYS A 14 10.34 -1.32 0.83
C LYS A 14 9.54 -0.11 1.28
N ARG A 15 9.90 0.46 2.44
CA ARG A 15 9.23 1.65 3.00
C ARG A 15 9.18 2.86 2.05
N HIS A 16 10.07 2.91 1.05
CA HIS A 16 10.22 4.05 0.15
C HIS A 16 9.37 3.89 -1.13
N SER A 17 8.79 2.70 -1.33
CA SER A 17 7.90 2.40 -2.46
C SER A 17 6.46 2.78 -2.08
N SER A 18 5.82 3.61 -2.90
CA SER A 18 4.55 4.28 -2.61
C SER A 18 3.40 3.31 -2.29
N TYR A 19 3.36 2.16 -2.95
CA TYR A 19 2.33 1.12 -2.77
C TYR A 19 2.89 -0.14 -2.10
N SER A 20 3.98 0.00 -1.36
CA SER A 20 4.51 -1.10 -0.56
C SER A 20 3.53 -1.53 0.53
N ILE A 21 3.63 -2.77 0.98
CA ILE A 21 2.87 -3.26 2.14
C ILE A 21 3.09 -2.38 3.39
N HIS A 22 4.28 -1.80 3.52
CA HIS A 22 4.62 -0.90 4.62
C HIS A 22 3.77 0.38 4.58
N GLN A 23 3.66 1.01 3.41
CA GLN A 23 2.89 2.24 3.22
C GLN A 23 1.38 1.95 3.35
N ILE A 24 0.89 0.87 2.75
CA ILE A 24 -0.53 0.47 2.82
C ILE A 24 -0.96 0.25 4.28
N VAL A 25 -0.16 -0.48 5.06
CA VAL A 25 -0.47 -0.74 6.47
C VAL A 25 -0.40 0.54 7.30
N GLN A 26 0.57 1.41 7.04
CA GLN A 26 0.70 2.68 7.75
C GLN A 26 -0.47 3.64 7.47
N MET A 27 -0.93 3.71 6.22
CA MET A 27 -2.13 4.47 5.83
C MET A 27 -3.42 3.81 6.34
N GLY A 28 -3.43 2.51 6.56
CA GLY A 28 -4.55 1.82 7.20
C GLY A 28 -4.85 2.31 8.61
N ASP A 29 -3.84 2.80 9.35
CA ASP A 29 -4.02 3.30 10.70
C ASP A 29 -4.94 4.54 10.74
N SER A 30 -4.87 5.40 9.72
CA SER A 30 -5.81 6.54 9.59
C SER A 30 -7.24 6.12 9.26
N GLU A 31 -7.43 4.93 8.67
CA GLU A 31 -8.74 4.32 8.44
C GLU A 31 -9.22 3.46 9.64
N GLY A 32 -8.52 3.53 10.78
CA GLY A 32 -8.82 2.76 11.98
C GLY A 32 -8.47 1.27 11.85
N LYS A 33 -7.59 0.90 10.92
CA LYS A 33 -7.08 -0.46 10.72
C LYS A 33 -5.68 -0.59 11.29
N SER A 34 -5.58 -1.25 12.45
CA SER A 34 -4.27 -1.57 13.04
C SER A 34 -3.49 -2.57 12.19
N VAL A 35 -2.16 -2.58 12.37
CA VAL A 35 -1.25 -3.53 11.72
C VAL A 35 -1.73 -4.97 11.90
N GLY A 36 -1.82 -5.72 10.80
CA GLY A 36 -2.23 -7.13 10.80
C GLY A 36 -3.74 -7.36 10.72
N GLN A 37 -4.56 -6.30 10.76
CA GLN A 37 -6.00 -6.43 10.50
C GLN A 37 -6.28 -6.60 9.00
N TRP A 38 -7.37 -7.30 8.69
CA TRP A 38 -7.81 -7.49 7.31
C TRP A 38 -8.53 -6.24 6.75
N PHE A 39 -8.24 -5.93 5.49
CA PHE A 39 -8.76 -4.77 4.76
C PHE A 39 -9.86 -5.25 3.81
N GLY A 40 -11.08 -4.75 4.00
CA GLY A 40 -12.17 -4.98 3.05
C GLY A 40 -12.01 -4.15 1.78
N PRO A 41 -12.81 -4.43 0.72
CA PRO A 41 -12.71 -3.73 -0.56
C PRO A 41 -12.80 -2.20 -0.45
N ASN A 42 -13.68 -1.69 0.40
CA ASN A 42 -13.80 -0.24 0.61
C ASN A 42 -12.55 0.34 1.30
N THR A 43 -12.06 -0.31 2.35
CA THR A 43 -10.91 0.19 3.12
C THR A 43 -9.64 0.22 2.27
N ILE A 44 -9.35 -0.85 1.52
CA ILE A 44 -8.16 -0.84 0.65
C ILE A 44 -8.29 0.19 -0.47
N ALA A 45 -9.50 0.44 -0.99
CA ALA A 45 -9.73 1.49 -1.98
C ALA A 45 -9.50 2.91 -1.42
N GLN A 46 -9.90 3.19 -0.16
CA GLN A 46 -9.60 4.47 0.48
C GLN A 46 -8.10 4.64 0.77
N VAL A 47 -7.42 3.56 1.15
CA VAL A 47 -5.97 3.58 1.43
C VAL A 47 -5.12 3.81 0.18
N LEU A 48 -5.61 3.38 -0.99
CA LEU A 48 -4.92 3.58 -2.28
C LEU A 48 -5.26 4.93 -2.95
N ARG A 49 -6.20 5.70 -2.39
CA ARG A 49 -6.68 6.97 -2.93
C ARG A 49 -5.72 8.13 -2.64
#